data_AF-A0A853EKD2-F1
#
_entry.id   AF-A0A853EKD2-F1
#
_cell.length_a   1.000
_cell.length_b   1.000
_cell.length_c   1.000
_cell.angle_alpha   90.00
_cell.angle_beta   90.00
_cell.angle_gamma   90.00
#
_symmetry.space_group_name_H-M   'P 1'
#
loop_
_entity.id
_entity.type
_entity.pdbx_description
1 polymer ?
#
loop_
_entity_poly.entity_id
_entity_poly.type
_entity_poly.pdbx_seq_one_letter_code
_entity_poly.pdbx_strand_id
1 'polypeptide(L)'
;MTMWATSTDLRDAWLLDPQDLPDDAALTLLIDRAGRYLLSLDPRLHARAQADPGLASLCVDVVVAMAMRVLTNPEGIRSVSETTGPMTRSVTYGGQTPGSLFVTEEEKRLLGIRRRQRAFSVPTWNARRR
;
A
#
# COMPACT_ATOMS: atom_id res chain seq x y z
N MET A 1 -17.50 1.89 7.58
CA MET A 1 -17.85 3.04 6.72
C MET A 1 -16.74 3.14 5.71
N THR A 2 -17.03 2.68 4.49
CA THR A 2 -16.12 2.68 3.36
C THR A 2 -15.92 4.10 2.87
N MET A 3 -14.75 4.69 3.17
CA MET A 3 -14.50 6.11 2.95
C MET A 3 -14.06 6.44 1.51
N TRP A 4 -13.53 5.47 0.78
CA TRP A 4 -12.91 5.69 -0.54
C TRP A 4 -13.25 4.62 -1.58
N ALA A 5 -13.20 3.33 -1.22
CA ALA A 5 -13.50 2.23 -2.15
C ALA A 5 -14.65 1.36 -1.61
N THR A 6 -15.20 0.52 -2.47
CA THR A 6 -16.27 -0.45 -2.21
C THR A 6 -15.81 -1.87 -2.52
N SER A 7 -16.56 -2.88 -2.06
CA SER A 7 -16.30 -4.28 -2.41
C SER A 7 -16.42 -4.51 -3.93
N THR A 8 -17.30 -3.77 -4.61
CA THR A 8 -17.44 -3.80 -6.06
C THR A 8 -16.16 -3.35 -6.76
N ASP A 9 -15.53 -2.26 -6.30
CA ASP A 9 -14.25 -1.80 -6.89
C ASP A 9 -13.15 -2.86 -6.79
N LEU A 10 -13.13 -3.64 -5.71
CA LEU A 10 -12.20 -4.76 -5.57
C LEU A 10 -12.54 -5.94 -6.48
N ARG A 11 -13.83 -6.28 -6.61
CA ARG A 11 -14.28 -7.36 -7.49
C ARG A 11 -14.00 -7.03 -8.95
N ASP A 12 -14.26 -5.79 -9.36
CA ASP A 12 -14.02 -5.32 -10.72
C ASP A 12 -12.52 -5.28 -11.06
N ALA A 13 -11.66 -5.00 -10.06
CA ALA A 13 -10.21 -5.03 -10.23
C ALA A 13 -9.60 -6.45 -10.18
N TRP A 14 -10.36 -7.46 -9.75
CA TRP A 14 -9.88 -8.84 -9.61
C TRP A 14 -9.97 -9.57 -10.95
N LEU A 15 -8.81 -9.85 -11.55
CA LEU A 15 -8.71 -10.50 -12.85
C LEU A 15 -8.64 -12.04 -12.78
N LEU A 16 -8.60 -12.61 -11.57
CA LEU A 16 -8.59 -14.06 -11.33
C LEU A 16 -10.01 -14.58 -11.10
N ASP A 17 -10.15 -15.84 -10.64
CA ASP A 17 -11.46 -16.42 -10.36
C ASP A 17 -12.19 -15.59 -9.27
N PRO A 18 -13.40 -15.06 -9.54
CA PRO A 18 -14.19 -14.35 -8.54
C PRO A 18 -14.50 -15.18 -7.29
N GLN A 19 -14.45 -16.52 -7.36
CA GLN A 19 -14.65 -17.42 -6.21
C GLN A 19 -13.47 -17.41 -5.23
N ASP A 20 -12.29 -16.93 -5.64
CA ASP A 20 -11.13 -16.79 -4.75
C ASP A 20 -11.25 -15.58 -3.82
N LEU A 21 -12.20 -14.66 -4.10
CA LEU A 21 -12.43 -13.51 -3.26
C LEU A 21 -13.27 -13.88 -2.02
N PRO A 22 -12.94 -13.32 -0.85
CA PRO A 22 -13.80 -13.37 0.33
C PRO A 22 -15.19 -12.78 0.08
N ASP A 23 -16.09 -12.99 1.05
CA ASP A 23 -17.40 -12.34 1.06
C ASP A 23 -17.29 -10.81 1.16
N ASP A 24 -18.39 -10.12 0.82
CA ASP A 24 -18.41 -8.65 0.79
C ASP A 24 -18.16 -8.04 2.17
N ALA A 25 -18.48 -8.74 3.26
CA ALA A 25 -18.23 -8.29 4.62
C ALA A 25 -16.73 -8.26 4.92
N ALA A 26 -16.00 -9.33 4.57
CA ALA A 26 -14.55 -9.42 4.71
C ALA A 26 -13.84 -8.42 3.79
N LEU A 27 -14.29 -8.26 2.55
CA LEU A 27 -13.77 -7.26 1.62
C LEU A 27 -13.94 -5.83 2.18
N THR A 28 -15.14 -5.52 2.69
CA THR A 28 -15.44 -4.22 3.30
C THR A 28 -14.54 -3.96 4.51
N LEU A 29 -14.32 -4.96 5.37
CA LEU A 29 -13.44 -4.83 6.52
C LEU A 29 -11.98 -4.54 6.11
N LEU A 30 -11.51 -5.22 5.05
CA LEU A 30 -10.16 -5.01 4.50
C LEU A 30 -10.00 -3.60 3.94
N ILE A 31 -10.99 -3.12 3.18
CA ILE A 31 -11.04 -1.75 2.65
C ILE A 31 -11.04 -0.73 3.78
N ASP A 32 -11.89 -0.91 4.81
CA ASP A 32 -11.95 -0.01 5.97
C ASP A 32 -10.63 0.02 6.74
N ARG A 33 -9.90 -1.11 6.79
CA ARG A 33 -8.56 -1.17 7.39
C ARG A 33 -7.51 -0.45 6.54
N ALA A 34 -7.53 -0.63 5.22
CA ALA A 34 -6.66 0.09 4.29
C ALA A 34 -6.90 1.61 4.34
N GLY A 35 -8.17 2.02 4.42
CA GLY A 35 -8.55 3.42 4.55
C GLY A 35 -8.02 4.06 5.84
N ARG A 36 -8.22 3.41 6.99
CA ARG A 36 -7.65 3.88 8.27
C ARG A 36 -6.12 3.96 8.23
N TYR A 37 -5.46 3.04 7.53
CA TYR A 37 -4.01 3.07 7.37
C TYR A 37 -3.56 4.33 6.60
N LEU A 38 -4.19 4.67 5.47
CA LEU A 38 -3.87 5.91 4.74
C LEU A 38 -4.11 7.17 5.58
N LEU A 39 -5.22 7.23 6.34
CA LEU A 39 -5.46 8.35 7.26
C LEU A 39 -4.40 8.46 8.37
N SER A 40 -3.83 7.32 8.80
CA SER A 40 -2.73 7.35 9.77
C SER A 40 -1.44 7.96 9.19
N LEU A 41 -1.26 7.90 7.86
CA LEU A 41 -0.11 8.49 7.17
C LEU A 41 -0.28 10.01 6.95
N ASP A 42 -1.49 10.44 6.60
CA ASP A 42 -1.85 11.86 6.48
C ASP A 42 -3.31 12.07 6.94
N PRO A 43 -3.54 12.56 8.17
CA PRO A 43 -4.89 12.81 8.68
C PRO A 43 -5.68 13.85 7.88
N ARG A 44 -5.00 14.69 7.07
CA ARG A 44 -5.64 15.70 6.22
C ARG A 44 -6.01 15.18 4.84
N LEU A 45 -5.65 13.94 4.52
CA LEU A 45 -5.88 13.34 3.20
C LEU A 45 -7.36 13.34 2.83
N HIS A 46 -8.25 13.05 3.79
CA HIS A 46 -9.69 13.06 3.52
C HIS A 46 -10.21 14.43 3.10
N ALA A 47 -9.84 15.49 3.83
CA ALA A 47 -10.24 16.86 3.49
C ALA A 47 -9.67 17.30 2.14
N ARG A 48 -8.44 16.88 1.81
CA ARG A 48 -7.83 17.14 0.50
C ARG A 48 -8.56 16.40 -0.62
N ALA A 49 -8.92 15.13 -0.42
CA ALA A 49 -9.67 14.34 -1.39
C ALA A 49 -11.08 14.90 -1.63
N GLN A 50 -11.74 15.46 -0.61
CA GLN A 50 -13.03 16.15 -0.81
C GLN A 50 -12.92 17.40 -1.68
N ALA A 51 -11.77 18.08 -1.66
CA ALA A 51 -11.52 19.30 -2.44
C ALA A 51 -10.99 19.01 -3.86
N ASP A 52 -10.47 17.82 -4.11
CA ASP A 52 -9.85 17.42 -5.38
C ASP A 52 -10.36 16.03 -5.80
N PRO A 53 -11.30 15.96 -6.75
CA PRO A 53 -11.82 14.70 -7.27
C PRO A 53 -10.74 13.77 -7.86
N GLY A 54 -9.66 14.33 -8.44
CA GLY A 54 -8.55 13.54 -8.96
C GLY A 54 -7.79 12.85 -7.84
N LEU A 55 -7.56 13.56 -6.73
CA LEU A 55 -6.98 12.96 -5.52
C LEU A 55 -7.93 11.94 -4.88
N ALA A 56 -9.24 12.16 -4.92
CA ALA A 56 -10.21 11.17 -4.46
C ALA A 56 -10.10 9.86 -5.24
N SER A 57 -10.06 9.91 -6.58
CA SER A 57 -9.84 8.73 -7.43
C SER A 57 -8.52 8.03 -7.10
N LEU A 58 -7.43 8.78 -6.92
CA LEU A 58 -6.14 8.19 -6.51
C LEU A 58 -6.21 7.51 -5.14
N CYS A 59 -7.02 8.03 -4.20
CA CYS A 59 -7.23 7.35 -2.92
C CYS A 59 -7.95 6.01 -3.11
N VAL A 60 -8.93 5.93 -4.01
CA VAL A 60 -9.61 4.68 -4.37
C VAL A 60 -8.60 3.67 -4.93
N ASP A 61 -7.83 4.08 -5.93
CA ASP A 61 -6.83 3.23 -6.59
C ASP A 61 -5.82 2.65 -5.60
N VAL A 62 -5.31 3.48 -4.69
CA VAL A 62 -4.33 3.04 -3.68
C VAL A 62 -4.97 2.08 -2.68
N VAL A 63 -6.20 2.34 -2.22
CA VAL A 63 -6.91 1.45 -1.29
C VAL A 63 -7.18 0.09 -1.93
N VAL A 64 -7.64 0.07 -3.18
CA VAL A 64 -7.87 -1.16 -3.95
C VAL A 64 -6.56 -1.91 -4.13
N ALA A 65 -5.48 -1.23 -4.53
CA ALA A 65 -4.17 -1.84 -4.72
C ALA A 65 -3.60 -2.43 -3.41
N MET A 66 -3.78 -1.75 -2.27
CA MET A 66 -3.40 -2.28 -0.96
C MET A 66 -4.16 -3.57 -0.63
N ALA A 67 -5.47 -3.58 -0.82
CA ALA A 67 -6.31 -4.74 -0.54
C ALA A 67 -6.00 -5.89 -1.50
N MET A 68 -5.85 -5.64 -2.80
CA MET A 68 -5.43 -6.65 -3.78
C MET A 68 -4.11 -7.32 -3.40
N ARG A 69 -3.10 -6.58 -2.93
CA ARG A 69 -1.84 -7.17 -2.47
C ARG A 69 -2.02 -8.15 -1.32
N VAL A 70 -2.92 -7.84 -0.39
CA VAL A 70 -3.26 -8.75 0.72
C VAL A 70 -4.00 -9.97 0.20
N LEU A 71 -4.93 -9.79 -0.73
CA LEU A 71 -5.73 -10.88 -1.31
C LEU A 71 -4.93 -11.82 -2.21
N THR A 72 -3.96 -11.30 -2.98
CA THR A 72 -3.09 -12.11 -3.87
C THR A 72 -1.96 -12.80 -3.10
N ASN A 73 -1.62 -12.35 -1.89
CA ASN A 73 -0.65 -13.02 -1.04
C ASN A 73 -1.14 -13.09 0.42
N PRO A 74 -2.23 -13.84 0.69
CA PRO A 74 -2.88 -13.86 2.00
C PRO A 74 -2.04 -14.59 3.05
N GLU A 75 -1.30 -15.63 2.66
CA GLU A 75 -0.38 -16.38 3.53
C GLU A 75 1.00 -15.71 3.67
N GLY A 76 1.28 -14.71 2.83
CA GLY A 76 2.54 -14.01 2.90
C GLY A 76 3.75 -14.88 2.52
N ILE A 77 3.55 -15.74 1.52
CA ILE A 77 4.60 -16.63 1.02
C ILE A 77 5.69 -15.76 0.39
N ARG A 78 6.90 -15.86 0.97
CA ARG A 78 8.06 -15.01 0.71
C ARG A 78 8.83 -15.33 -0.57
N SER A 79 8.48 -16.38 -1.29
CA SER A 79 9.21 -16.85 -2.46
C SER A 79 8.35 -17.83 -3.24
N VAL A 80 7.90 -17.44 -4.43
CA VAL A 80 7.60 -18.42 -5.47
C VAL A 80 8.85 -18.48 -6.34
N SER A 81 9.72 -19.46 -6.08
CA SER A 81 10.78 -19.82 -7.02
C SER A 81 10.13 -20.68 -8.09
N GLU A 82 9.49 -20.04 -9.08
CA GLU A 82 9.00 -20.77 -10.25
C GLU A 82 10.17 -20.93 -11.24
N THR A 83 10.79 -22.10 -11.22
CA THR A 83 11.87 -22.45 -12.15
C THR A 83 11.26 -22.82 -13.50
N THR A 84 10.85 -21.83 -14.29
CA THR A 84 10.47 -22.02 -15.70
C THR A 84 11.65 -21.64 -16.59
N GLY A 85 12.62 -22.55 -16.75
CA GLY A 85 13.75 -22.38 -17.69
C GLY A 85 14.82 -21.33 -17.29
N PRO A 86 15.77 -20.98 -18.18
CA PRO A 86 17.01 -20.25 -17.86
C PRO A 86 16.83 -18.77 -17.47
N MET A 87 15.60 -18.31 -17.23
CA MET A 87 15.31 -16.91 -16.91
C MET A 87 14.74 -16.82 -15.50
N THR A 88 15.63 -16.68 -14.53
CA THR A 88 15.26 -16.42 -13.13
C THR A 88 14.78 -14.98 -12.97
N ARG A 89 13.48 -14.78 -12.72
CA ARG A 89 12.95 -13.48 -12.31
C ARG A 89 12.74 -13.46 -10.80
N SER A 90 13.69 -12.87 -10.07
CA SER A 90 13.56 -12.65 -8.63
C SER A 90 12.88 -11.30 -8.38
N VAL A 91 11.70 -11.30 -7.77
CA VAL A 91 11.04 -10.08 -7.27
C VAL A 91 11.04 -10.14 -5.76
N THR A 92 11.97 -9.43 -5.12
CA THR A 92 12.02 -9.29 -3.67
C THR A 92 11.11 -8.14 -3.23
N TYR A 93 9.93 -8.45 -2.73
CA TYR A 93 9.06 -7.45 -2.11
C TYR A 93 9.58 -7.13 -0.69
N GLY A 94 10.22 -5.98 -0.54
CA GLY A 94 10.77 -5.50 0.74
C GLY A 94 9.69 -4.90 1.63
N GLY A 95 9.30 -5.62 2.69
CA GLY A 95 8.43 -5.10 3.75
C GLY A 95 8.27 -6.11 4.88
N GLN A 96 8.64 -5.75 6.10
CA GLN A 96 8.48 -6.61 7.26
C GLN A 96 7.00 -6.71 7.64
N THR A 97 6.30 -7.69 7.07
CA THR A 97 5.21 -8.51 7.63
C THR A 97 4.43 -9.05 6.45
N PRO A 98 4.58 -10.34 6.12
CA PRO A 98 3.81 -10.96 5.04
C PRO A 98 2.30 -10.88 5.35
N GLY A 99 1.46 -10.57 4.34
CA GLY A 99 0.01 -10.33 4.54
C GLY A 99 -0.35 -8.99 5.23
N SER A 100 0.62 -8.08 5.44
CA SER A 100 0.33 -6.77 6.01
C SER A 100 -0.15 -5.76 4.96
N LEU A 101 -1.06 -4.88 5.38
CA LEU A 101 -1.40 -3.69 4.61
C LEU A 101 -0.23 -2.71 4.63
N PHE A 102 0.31 -2.39 3.45
CA PHE A 102 1.35 -1.40 3.28
C PHE A 102 1.07 -0.51 2.07
N VAL A 103 1.59 0.72 2.13
CA VAL A 103 1.56 1.69 1.03
C VAL A 103 2.98 1.86 0.54
N THR A 104 3.18 1.73 -0.78
CA THR A 104 4.47 1.92 -1.44
C THR A 104 4.89 3.38 -1.44
N GLU A 105 6.17 3.64 -1.68
CA GLU A 105 6.69 5.01 -1.78
C GLU A 105 6.21 5.75 -3.02
N GLU A 106 5.90 5.02 -4.10
CA GLU A 106 5.25 5.55 -5.30
C GLU A 106 3.87 6.09 -4.97
N GLU A 107 3.03 5.28 -4.32
CA GLU A 107 1.67 5.65 -3.93
C GLU A 107 1.65 6.82 -2.95
N LYS A 108 2.59 6.85 -1.98
CA LYS A 108 2.74 8.01 -1.09
C LYS A 108 3.03 9.28 -1.87
N ARG A 109 3.87 9.21 -2.91
CA ARG A 109 4.18 10.36 -3.76
C ARG A 109 2.96 10.79 -4.59
N LEU A 110 2.23 9.84 -5.17
CA LEU A 110 1.00 10.10 -5.93
C LEU A 110 -0.05 10.81 -5.06
N LEU A 111 -0.20 10.38 -3.80
CA LEU A 111 -1.11 11.02 -2.83
C LEU A 111 -0.56 12.34 -2.25
N GLY A 112 0.66 12.73 -2.60
CA GLY A 112 1.32 13.90 -2.05
C GLY A 112 1.65 13.78 -0.55
N ILE A 113 1.71 12.56 -0.02
CA ILE A 113 2.11 12.27 1.37
C ILE A 113 3.62 12.50 1.47
N ARG A 114 4.01 13.64 2.03
CA ARG A 114 5.43 14.04 2.14
C ARG A 114 6.14 13.21 3.20
N ARG A 115 7.33 12.69 2.86
CA ARG A 115 8.30 12.24 3.87
C ARG A 115 8.76 13.46 4.68
N ARG A 116 8.59 13.43 6.00
CA ARG A 116 9.37 14.29 6.90
C ARG A 116 10.82 13.80 6.89
N GLN A 117 11.61 14.17 5.87
CA GLN A 117 13.07 14.06 5.96
C GLN A 117 13.55 15.09 6.98
N ARG A 118 13.74 14.66 8.23
CA ARG A 118 14.57 15.39 9.19
C ARG A 118 16.01 15.19 8.78
N ALA A 119 16.62 16.20 8.15
CA ALA A 119 18.06 16.27 8.01
C ALA A 119 18.66 16.43 9.41
N PHE A 120 19.35 15.41 9.90
CA PHE A 120 20.22 15.56 11.05
C PHE A 120 21.60 15.93 10.51
N SER A 121 22.01 17.19 10.71
CA SER A 121 23.41 17.57 10.54
C SER A 121 24.18 16.99 11.72
N VAL A 122 24.99 15.95 11.47
CA VAL A 122 25.96 15.45 12.45
C VAL A 122 27.19 16.36 12.38
N PRO A 123 27.56 17.07 13.46
CA PRO A 123 28.83 17.79 13.50
C PRO A 123 29.95 16.76 13.48
N THR A 124 30.72 16.70 12.40
CA THR A 124 31.97 15.93 12.38
C THR A 124 33.03 16.70 13.17
N TRP A 125 33.19 16.33 14.43
CA TRP A 125 34.26 16.87 15.29
C TRP A 125 35.63 16.35 14.81
N ASN A 126 36.40 17.21 14.15
CA ASN A 126 37.81 16.95 13.83
C ASN A 126 38.69 17.29 15.04
N ALA A 127 38.96 16.29 15.89
CA ALA A 127 39.98 16.40 16.92
C ALA A 127 41.38 16.41 16.27
N ARG A 128 41.94 17.60 16.05
CA ARG A 128 43.38 17.73 15.79
C ARG A 128 44.14 17.48 17.09
N ARG A 129 44.87 16.37 17.13
CA ARG A 129 45.89 16.08 18.14
C ARG A 129 47.00 17.14 18.05
N ARG A 130 47.39 17.70 19.19
CA ARG A 130 48.75 18.17 19.47
C ARG A 130 49.11 17.72 20.87
#